data_AF-A0A2X2UJE3-F1
#
_entry.id   AF-A0A2X2UJE3-F1
#
_cell.length_a   1.000
_cell.length_b   1.000
_cell.length_c   1.000
_cell.angle_alpha   90.00
_cell.angle_beta   90.00
_cell.angle_gamma   90.00
#
_symmetry.space_group_name_H-M   'P 1'
#
loop_
_entity.id
_entity.type
_entity.pdbx_description
1 polymer ?
#
loop_
_entity_poly.entity_id
_entity_poly.type
_entity_poly.pdbx_seq_one_letter_code
_entity_poly.pdbx_strand_id
1 'polypeptide(L)'
;MKWNLPLWFVPCFFATMCIFNVIVNFLGNRKWNDCKLLLVSVALLIIGYVISNVCYIYLPFQLETSMNLLFFVVCGYLCSKAIGGGGGGGGQSVPYVSRSKKAIVGVAAILIGCILSFFNDGIGVRTDTYGMLPLYIFIALLMSVGVIGVSVAIEQNKCLEYIGRHSFFIMLFHRFVLMFFSEVFPLTRKILSDTNNVKGTLVAVCISLTSVIICLVGEHILCWSYNKSKRILRKKA
;
A
#
# COMPACT_ATOMS: atom_id res chain seq x y z
N MET A 1 -22.99 -6.09 -4.87
CA MET A 1 -21.91 -7.08 -5.10
C MET A 1 -20.83 -6.92 -4.05
N LYS A 2 -20.87 -7.68 -2.93
CA LYS A 2 -19.86 -7.57 -1.83
C LYS A 2 -18.51 -8.20 -2.19
N TRP A 3 -18.49 -9.14 -3.13
CA TRP A 3 -17.33 -9.94 -3.55
C TRP A 3 -16.25 -9.14 -4.30
N ASN A 4 -16.65 -8.17 -5.13
CA ASN A 4 -15.72 -7.36 -5.94
C ASN A 4 -15.22 -6.11 -5.21
N LEU A 5 -15.66 -5.92 -3.96
CA LEU A 5 -15.30 -4.76 -3.16
C LEU A 5 -13.82 -4.67 -2.76
N PRO A 6 -12.93 -5.68 -2.88
CA PRO A 6 -11.48 -5.47 -2.81
C PRO A 6 -10.86 -5.22 -4.19
N LEU A 7 -11.47 -5.64 -5.31
CA LEU A 7 -10.89 -5.49 -6.66
C LEU A 7 -10.72 -4.04 -7.11
N TRP A 8 -11.37 -3.09 -6.43
CA TRP A 8 -11.26 -1.66 -6.67
C TRP A 8 -9.81 -1.13 -6.62
N PHE A 9 -8.95 -1.72 -5.77
CA PHE A 9 -7.56 -1.27 -5.66
C PHE A 9 -6.75 -1.57 -6.93
N VAL A 10 -7.12 -2.59 -7.72
CA VAL A 10 -6.35 -3.01 -8.90
C VAL A 10 -6.33 -1.94 -10.00
N PRO A 11 -7.49 -1.49 -10.53
CA PRO A 11 -7.50 -0.42 -11.51
C PRO A 11 -7.02 0.91 -10.93
N CYS A 12 -7.26 1.17 -9.64
CA CYS A 12 -6.76 2.36 -8.94
C CYS A 12 -5.22 2.37 -8.89
N PHE A 13 -4.59 1.28 -8.46
CA PHE A 13 -3.13 1.15 -8.43
C PHE A 13 -2.52 1.27 -9.82
N PHE A 14 -3.12 0.64 -10.83
CA PHE A 14 -2.70 0.78 -12.22
C PHE A 14 -2.77 2.24 -12.70
N ALA A 15 -3.88 2.94 -12.41
CA ALA A 15 -4.03 4.35 -12.75
C ALA A 15 -2.99 5.24 -12.04
N THR A 16 -2.75 5.02 -10.74
CA THR A 16 -1.71 5.74 -9.98
C THR A 16 -0.32 5.56 -10.61
N MET A 17 0.03 4.34 -11.01
CA MET A 17 1.33 4.07 -11.65
C MET A 17 1.45 4.67 -13.05
N CYS A 18 0.37 4.68 -13.83
CA CYS A 18 0.33 5.37 -15.12
C CYS A 18 0.53 6.89 -14.96
N ILE A 19 -0.20 7.51 -14.02
CA ILE A 19 -0.06 8.94 -13.71
C ILE A 19 1.38 9.25 -13.26
N PHE A 20 1.93 8.45 -12.33
CA PHE A 20 3.31 8.59 -11.86
C PHE A 20 4.31 8.54 -13.01
N ASN A 21 4.21 7.54 -13.89
CA ASN A 21 5.13 7.38 -15.02
C ASN A 21 5.04 8.56 -16.01
N VAL A 22 3.84 9.04 -16.32
CA VAL A 22 3.65 10.22 -17.19
C VAL A 22 4.32 11.45 -16.59
N ILE A 23 4.13 11.70 -15.30
CA ILE A 23 4.70 12.86 -14.60
C ILE A 23 6.23 12.79 -14.57
N VAL A 24 6.80 11.64 -14.23
CA VAL A 24 8.26 11.45 -14.18
C VAL A 24 8.89 11.63 -15.56
N ASN A 25 8.28 11.05 -16.61
CA ASN A 25 8.77 11.21 -17.98
C ASN A 25 8.67 12.66 -18.45
N PHE A 26 7.64 13.40 -18.05
CA PHE A 26 7.47 14.80 -18.41
C PHE A 26 8.45 15.74 -17.70
N LEU A 27 8.71 15.49 -16.40
CA LEU A 27 9.64 16.31 -15.62
C LEU A 27 11.11 16.09 -16.05
N GLY A 28 11.46 14.89 -16.52
CA GLY A 28 12.84 14.53 -16.89
C GLY A 28 13.72 14.27 -15.66
N ASN A 29 15.05 14.22 -15.84
CA ASN A 29 15.99 13.75 -14.81
C ASN A 29 16.90 14.86 -14.21
N ARG A 30 16.32 15.97 -13.74
CA ARG A 30 17.04 17.08 -13.05
C ARG A 30 16.78 17.05 -11.54
N LYS A 31 17.75 17.49 -10.72
CA LYS A 31 17.61 17.56 -9.24
C LYS A 31 16.40 18.37 -8.75
N TRP A 32 16.05 19.44 -9.45
CA TRP A 32 14.85 20.25 -9.14
C TRP A 32 13.52 19.55 -9.41
N ASN A 33 13.55 18.38 -10.05
CA ASN A 33 12.34 17.65 -10.38
C ASN A 33 11.78 16.91 -9.18
N ASP A 34 12.58 16.62 -8.16
CA ASP A 34 12.10 15.95 -6.94
C ASP A 34 11.12 16.85 -6.16
N CYS A 35 11.47 18.13 -5.98
CA CYS A 35 10.58 19.12 -5.36
C CYS A 35 9.33 19.38 -6.20
N LYS A 36 9.50 19.46 -7.54
CA LYS A 36 8.36 19.62 -8.46
C LYS A 36 7.43 18.41 -8.44
N LEU A 37 7.98 17.20 -8.38
CA LEU A 37 7.22 15.96 -8.30
C LEU A 37 6.40 15.91 -7.01
N LEU A 38 7.00 16.29 -5.87
CA LEU A 38 6.28 16.40 -4.61
C LEU A 38 5.16 17.43 -4.70
N LEU A 39 5.43 18.62 -5.23
CA LEU A 39 4.43 19.69 -5.38
C LEU A 39 3.27 19.27 -6.29
N VAL A 40 3.56 18.62 -7.43
CA VAL A 40 2.53 18.06 -8.33
C VAL A 40 1.70 16.98 -7.62
N SER A 41 2.34 16.11 -6.82
CA SER A 41 1.63 15.07 -6.08
C SER A 41 0.67 15.64 -5.03
N VAL A 42 1.06 16.72 -4.33
CA VAL A 42 0.20 17.42 -3.37
C VAL A 42 -0.95 18.12 -4.11
N ALA A 43 -0.67 18.76 -5.25
CA ALA A 43 -1.72 19.39 -6.06
C ALA A 43 -2.76 18.36 -6.55
N LEU A 44 -2.32 17.20 -7.05
CA LEU A 44 -3.20 16.13 -7.48
C LEU A 44 -3.98 15.51 -6.32
N LEU A 45 -3.38 15.38 -5.13
CA LEU A 45 -4.09 14.95 -3.93
C LEU A 45 -5.23 15.92 -3.58
N ILE A 46 -4.98 17.23 -3.62
CA ILE A 46 -6.01 18.25 -3.36
C ILE A 46 -7.10 18.19 -4.43
N ILE A 47 -6.74 18.06 -5.71
CA ILE A 47 -7.70 17.92 -6.81
C ILE A 47 -8.56 16.67 -6.62
N GLY A 48 -7.96 15.52 -6.33
CA GLY A 48 -8.68 14.28 -6.06
C GLY A 48 -9.63 14.41 -4.86
N TYR A 49 -9.18 15.09 -3.79
CA TYR A 49 -10.02 15.40 -2.64
C TYR A 49 -11.21 16.28 -3.01
N VAL A 50 -11.00 17.37 -3.76
CA VAL A 50 -12.08 18.28 -4.18
C VAL A 50 -13.10 17.56 -5.07
N ILE A 51 -12.63 16.78 -6.05
CA ILE A 51 -13.51 16.01 -6.96
C ILE A 51 -14.41 15.05 -6.16
N SER A 52 -13.81 14.32 -5.21
CA SER A 52 -14.53 13.29 -4.44
C SER A 52 -15.42 13.90 -3.33
N ASN A 53 -14.88 14.79 -2.49
CA ASN A 53 -15.55 15.27 -1.27
C ASN A 53 -16.35 16.58 -1.45
N VAL A 54 -16.03 17.39 -2.46
CA VAL A 54 -16.72 18.68 -2.71
C VAL A 54 -17.67 18.56 -3.90
N CYS A 55 -17.20 18.00 -5.01
CA CYS A 55 -18.01 17.84 -6.21
C CYS A 55 -18.85 16.55 -6.22
N TYR A 56 -18.55 15.58 -5.35
CA TYR A 56 -19.20 14.27 -5.31
C TYR A 56 -19.19 13.54 -6.66
N ILE A 57 -18.10 13.69 -7.42
CA ILE A 57 -17.91 13.05 -8.73
C ILE A 57 -17.00 11.84 -8.55
N TYR A 58 -17.47 10.68 -9.00
CA TYR A 58 -16.69 9.44 -9.04
C TYR A 58 -16.19 9.20 -10.47
N LEU A 59 -14.87 9.25 -10.68
CA LEU A 59 -14.28 9.03 -12.00
C LEU A 59 -14.15 7.54 -12.30
N PRO A 60 -14.12 7.14 -13.58
CA PRO A 60 -13.88 5.76 -13.94
C PRO A 60 -12.56 5.27 -13.33
N PHE A 61 -12.55 4.02 -12.86
CA PHE A 61 -11.39 3.40 -12.21
C PHE A 61 -10.94 4.06 -10.89
N GLN A 62 -11.81 4.88 -10.28
CA GLN A 62 -11.50 5.65 -9.05
C GLN A 62 -10.25 6.50 -9.23
N LEU A 63 -10.23 7.24 -10.34
CA LEU A 63 -9.10 8.08 -10.72
C LEU A 63 -8.87 9.19 -9.68
N GLU A 64 -9.94 9.70 -9.05
CA GLU A 64 -9.90 10.63 -7.92
C GLU A 64 -9.10 10.07 -6.73
N THR A 65 -9.37 8.83 -6.33
CA THR A 65 -8.63 8.15 -5.27
C THR A 65 -7.19 7.83 -5.70
N SER A 66 -7.01 7.49 -6.98
CA SER A 66 -5.69 7.22 -7.58
C SER A 66 -4.78 8.45 -7.55
N MET A 67 -5.33 9.64 -7.77
CA MET A 67 -4.63 10.92 -7.63
C MET A 67 -4.19 11.18 -6.19
N ASN A 68 -5.04 10.85 -5.21
CA ASN A 68 -4.69 10.96 -3.78
C ASN A 68 -3.55 10.01 -3.40
N LEU A 69 -3.64 8.75 -3.83
CA LEU A 69 -2.63 7.71 -3.55
C LEU A 69 -1.26 7.99 -4.20
N LEU A 70 -1.20 8.81 -5.25
CA LEU A 70 0.05 9.24 -5.88
C LEU A 70 1.02 9.86 -4.88
N PHE A 71 0.52 10.58 -3.88
CA PHE A 71 1.36 11.19 -2.84
C PHE A 71 2.21 10.15 -2.10
N PHE A 72 1.64 8.99 -1.76
CA PHE A 72 2.37 7.90 -1.10
C PHE A 72 3.43 7.29 -2.02
N VAL A 73 3.12 7.12 -3.31
CA VAL A 73 4.08 6.60 -4.31
C VAL A 73 5.27 7.54 -4.46
N VAL A 74 5.00 8.84 -4.56
CA VAL A 74 6.06 9.87 -4.67
C VAL A 74 6.89 9.93 -3.40
N CYS A 75 6.25 9.92 -2.23
CA CYS A 75 6.97 9.87 -0.94
C CYS A 75 7.87 8.63 -0.85
N GLY A 76 7.37 7.45 -1.25
CA GLY A 76 8.14 6.22 -1.34
C GLY A 76 9.35 6.33 -2.26
N TYR A 77 9.14 6.84 -3.49
CA TYR A 77 10.18 7.03 -4.49
C TYR A 77 11.28 8.01 -4.06
N LEU A 78 10.90 9.15 -3.48
CA LEU A 78 11.85 10.16 -3.00
C LEU A 78 12.65 9.64 -1.81
N CYS A 79 11.99 8.95 -0.88
CA CYS A 79 12.65 8.36 0.28
C CYS A 79 13.59 7.20 -0.12
N SER A 80 13.21 6.35 -1.08
CA SER A 80 14.10 5.28 -1.56
C SER A 80 15.37 5.84 -2.20
N LYS A 81 15.25 6.95 -2.95
CA LYS A 81 16.39 7.69 -3.51
C LYS A 81 17.28 8.27 -2.41
N ALA A 82 16.69 8.85 -1.37
CA ALA A 82 17.41 9.45 -0.24
C ALA A 82 18.08 8.42 0.70
N ILE A 83 17.65 7.16 0.69
CA ILE A 83 18.22 6.12 1.56
C ILE A 83 19.40 5.40 0.91
N GLY A 84 19.61 5.56 -0.41
CA GLY A 84 20.71 4.91 -1.14
C GLY A 84 20.55 3.40 -1.29
N GLY A 85 19.36 2.87 -1.00
CA GLY A 85 19.06 1.43 -1.01
C GLY A 85 18.33 0.98 -2.27
N GLY A 86 19.10 0.64 -3.31
CA GLY A 86 18.79 -0.43 -4.26
C GLY A 86 17.57 -0.28 -5.17
N GLY A 87 17.80 0.25 -6.38
CA GLY A 87 16.84 0.18 -7.47
C GLY A 87 17.21 0.98 -8.71
N GLY A 88 18.45 0.85 -9.21
CA GLY A 88 18.86 1.43 -10.50
C GLY A 88 19.71 2.70 -10.40
N GLY A 89 20.97 2.57 -10.86
CA GLY A 89 21.73 3.65 -11.49
C GLY A 89 22.00 4.92 -10.68
N GLY A 90 23.11 4.90 -9.93
CA GLY A 90 24.00 6.06 -9.79
C GLY A 90 23.53 7.24 -8.94
N GLY A 91 24.20 7.45 -7.81
CA GLY A 91 24.46 8.82 -7.34
C GLY A 91 24.26 9.08 -5.86
N GLN A 92 25.40 9.29 -5.20
CA GLN A 92 25.62 10.08 -3.99
C GLN A 92 25.27 9.40 -2.65
N SER A 93 26.35 8.95 -2.01
CA SER A 93 26.52 8.65 -0.60
C SER A 93 25.90 9.72 0.29
N VAL A 94 24.72 9.42 0.83
CA VAL A 94 24.10 10.21 1.91
C VAL A 94 24.95 10.03 3.18
N PRO A 95 25.14 11.09 4.00
CA PRO A 95 25.92 11.00 5.23
C PRO A 95 25.49 9.80 6.07
N TYR A 96 26.49 9.12 6.63
CA TYR A 96 26.35 7.91 7.45
C TYR A 96 25.59 8.23 8.74
N VAL A 97 24.27 8.43 8.64
CA VAL A 97 23.38 8.38 9.79
C VAL A 97 23.25 6.91 10.13
N SER A 98 23.79 6.52 11.29
CA SER A 98 23.74 5.15 11.80
C SER A 98 22.32 4.59 11.66
N ARG A 99 22.20 3.38 11.10
CA ARG A 99 20.93 2.67 10.86
C ARG A 99 19.94 2.77 12.03
N SER A 100 20.42 2.62 13.26
CA SER A 100 19.61 2.68 14.48
C SER A 100 18.91 4.04 14.65
N LYS A 101 19.54 5.15 14.28
CA LYS A 101 18.93 6.49 14.34
C LYS A 101 17.79 6.62 13.33
N LYS A 102 17.95 6.08 12.11
CA LYS A 102 16.89 6.06 11.09
C LYS A 102 15.69 5.23 11.55
N ALA A 103 15.96 4.09 12.19
CA ALA A 103 14.93 3.23 12.78
C ALA A 103 14.16 3.95 13.90
N ILE A 104 14.87 4.61 14.82
CA ILE A 104 14.27 5.38 15.93
C ILE A 104 13.39 6.51 15.38
N VAL A 105 13.89 7.27 14.40
CA VAL A 105 13.10 8.32 13.73
C VAL A 105 11.86 7.72 13.05
N GLY A 106 12.00 6.56 12.41
CA GLY A 106 10.89 5.83 11.80
C GLY A 106 9.81 5.44 12.81
N VAL A 107 10.20 4.82 13.92
CA VAL A 107 9.28 4.44 15.01
C VAL A 107 8.61 5.67 15.62
N ALA A 108 9.37 6.73 15.89
CA ALA A 108 8.83 7.99 16.40
C ALA A 108 7.82 8.61 15.43
N ALA A 109 8.11 8.62 14.12
CA ALA A 109 7.20 9.13 13.11
C ALA A 109 5.90 8.33 13.03
N ILE A 110 5.95 6.98 13.14
CA ILE A 110 4.76 6.13 13.23
C ILE A 110 3.95 6.48 14.48
N LEU A 111 4.59 6.57 15.65
CA LEU A 111 3.90 6.88 16.90
C LEU A 111 3.20 8.24 16.86
N ILE A 112 3.90 9.27 16.37
CA ILE A 112 3.33 10.62 16.20
C ILE A 112 2.18 10.57 15.17
N GLY A 113 2.36 9.87 14.04
CA GLY A 113 1.31 9.70 13.03
C GLY A 113 0.06 9.00 13.59
N CYS A 114 0.23 7.95 14.39
CA CYS A 114 -0.87 7.27 15.08
C CYS A 114 -1.59 8.19 16.07
N ILE A 115 -0.86 8.96 16.88
CA ILE A 115 -1.44 9.93 17.81
C ILE A 115 -2.25 10.98 17.06
N LEU A 116 -1.68 11.57 16.00
CA LEU A 116 -2.38 12.56 15.17
C LEU A 116 -3.60 11.98 14.47
N SER A 117 -3.58 10.69 14.11
CA SER A 117 -4.73 10.02 13.53
C SER A 117 -5.90 9.86 14.50
N PHE A 118 -5.72 9.95 15.82
CA PHE A 118 -6.84 10.01 16.77
C PHE A 118 -7.55 11.36 16.73
N PHE A 119 -6.83 12.42 16.36
CA PHE A 119 -7.40 13.77 16.22
C PHE A 119 -7.98 14.02 14.83
N ASN A 120 -7.66 13.17 13.85
CA ASN A 120 -8.26 13.23 12.53
C ASN A 120 -9.49 12.33 12.48
N ASP A 121 -10.65 12.88 12.10
CA ASP A 121 -11.84 12.08 11.84
C ASP A 121 -11.48 10.93 10.90
N GLY A 122 -11.79 9.70 11.32
CA GLY A 122 -11.18 8.47 10.81
C GLY A 122 -10.89 8.42 9.30
N ILE A 123 -9.65 8.13 8.95
CA ILE A 123 -9.18 8.10 7.56
C ILE A 123 -9.55 6.77 6.89
N GLY A 124 -10.20 6.85 5.74
CA GLY A 124 -10.61 5.71 4.93
C GLY A 124 -10.56 6.04 3.44
N VAL A 125 -9.47 5.68 2.78
CA VAL A 125 -9.25 5.93 1.34
C VAL A 125 -10.35 5.29 0.48
N ARG A 126 -10.84 4.10 0.85
CA ARG A 126 -11.93 3.41 0.14
C ARG A 126 -13.28 4.13 0.27
N THR A 127 -13.49 4.80 1.39
CA THR A 127 -14.73 5.52 1.71
C THR A 127 -14.60 7.00 1.38
N ASP A 128 -13.47 7.41 0.78
CA ASP A 128 -13.08 8.79 0.54
C ASP A 128 -13.20 9.70 1.77
N THR A 129 -13.00 9.13 2.96
CA THR A 129 -13.01 9.88 4.22
C THR A 129 -11.59 10.26 4.57
N TYR A 130 -11.26 11.55 4.48
CA TYR A 130 -9.89 12.04 4.74
C TYR A 130 -9.80 12.93 6.01
N GLY A 131 -10.93 13.26 6.65
CA GLY A 131 -10.97 14.16 7.80
C GLY A 131 -10.48 15.57 7.43
N MET A 132 -9.65 16.16 8.30
CA MET A 132 -8.99 17.44 8.02
C MET A 132 -7.84 17.25 7.02
N LEU A 133 -7.99 17.75 5.79
CA LEU A 133 -7.03 17.56 4.70
C LEU A 133 -5.57 17.91 5.05
N PRO A 134 -5.26 19.04 5.74
CA PRO A 134 -3.87 19.35 6.11
C PRO A 134 -3.29 18.32 7.09
N LEU A 135 -4.11 17.87 8.05
CA LEU A 135 -3.71 16.87 9.04
C LEU A 135 -3.51 15.51 8.37
N TYR A 136 -4.35 15.15 7.40
CA TYR A 136 -4.19 13.95 6.57
C TYR A 136 -2.86 13.95 5.82
N ILE A 137 -2.48 15.04 5.14
CA ILE A 137 -1.21 15.12 4.41
C ILE A 137 -0.03 14.94 5.36
N PHE A 138 -0.08 15.56 6.54
CA PHE A 138 0.98 15.45 7.54
C PHE A 138 1.10 14.03 8.12
N ILE A 139 -0.04 13.39 8.43
CA ILE A 139 -0.09 11.98 8.85
C ILE A 139 0.45 11.08 7.74
N ALA A 140 0.02 11.26 6.49
CA ALA A 140 0.48 10.47 5.35
C ALA A 140 2.01 10.55 5.17
N LEU A 141 2.58 11.75 5.33
CA LEU A 141 4.01 11.97 5.28
C LEU A 141 4.75 11.27 6.43
N LEU A 142 4.28 11.47 7.68
CA LEU A 142 4.86 10.83 8.86
C LEU A 142 4.82 9.30 8.77
N MET A 143 3.68 8.74 8.34
CA MET A 143 3.52 7.29 8.18
C MET A 143 4.41 6.75 7.06
N SER A 144 4.56 7.47 5.95
CA SER A 144 5.45 7.09 4.85
C SER A 144 6.92 7.06 5.30
N VAL A 145 7.38 8.15 5.93
CA VAL A 145 8.74 8.23 6.51
C VAL A 145 8.93 7.16 7.59
N GLY A 146 7.90 6.93 8.40
CA GLY A 146 7.87 5.94 9.46
C GLY A 146 8.12 4.52 8.98
N VAL A 147 7.27 4.06 8.04
CA VAL A 147 7.37 2.71 7.44
C VAL A 147 8.72 2.50 6.76
N ILE A 148 9.21 3.52 6.05
CA ILE A 148 10.49 3.45 5.35
C ILE A 148 11.67 3.48 6.35
N GLY A 149 11.60 4.28 7.40
CA GLY A 149 12.62 4.31 8.46
C GLY A 149 12.74 2.96 9.17
N VAL A 150 11.60 2.31 9.44
CA VAL A 150 11.55 0.96 10.01
C VAL A 150 12.07 -0.09 9.02
N SER A 151 11.75 0.03 7.72
CA SER A 151 12.22 -0.95 6.72
C SER A 151 13.75 -1.00 6.61
N VAL A 152 14.43 0.14 6.80
CA VAL A 152 15.91 0.21 6.85
C VAL A 152 16.50 -0.60 8.02
N ALA A 153 15.75 -0.76 9.11
CA ALA A 153 16.16 -1.51 10.30
C ALA A 153 15.98 -3.03 10.14
N ILE A 154 14.96 -3.45 9.39
CA ILE A 154 14.54 -4.86 9.23
C ILE A 154 15.49 -5.67 8.33
N GLU A 155 16.40 -5.00 7.62
CA GLU A 155 17.37 -5.61 6.70
C GLU A 155 16.72 -6.41 5.55
N GLN A 156 17.50 -7.22 4.83
CA GLN A 156 17.03 -8.13 3.76
C GLN A 156 16.31 -9.35 4.35
N ASN A 157 15.22 -9.12 5.10
CA ASN A 157 14.40 -10.21 5.60
C ASN A 157 13.72 -10.92 4.42
N LYS A 158 14.24 -12.09 4.06
CA LYS A 158 13.76 -12.90 2.93
C LYS A 158 12.27 -13.22 3.01
N CYS A 159 11.72 -13.40 4.22
CA CYS A 159 10.31 -13.70 4.41
C CYS A 159 9.43 -12.50 4.05
N LEU A 160 9.76 -11.31 4.56
CA LEU A 160 9.02 -10.09 4.26
C LEU A 160 9.19 -9.67 2.79
N GLU A 161 10.38 -9.84 2.22
CA GLU A 161 10.61 -9.59 0.79
C GLU A 161 9.81 -10.56 -0.09
N TYR A 162 9.70 -11.82 0.33
CA TYR A 162 8.89 -12.82 -0.35
C TYR A 162 7.40 -12.46 -0.32
N ILE A 163 6.85 -12.17 0.87
CA ILE A 163 5.46 -11.71 1.02
C ILE A 163 5.21 -10.42 0.24
N GLY A 164 6.15 -9.47 0.27
CA GLY A 164 6.07 -8.21 -0.47
C GLY A 164 6.00 -8.40 -1.99
N ARG A 165 6.82 -9.31 -2.55
CA ARG A 165 6.77 -9.65 -3.99
C ARG A 165 5.43 -10.24 -4.43
N HIS A 166 4.78 -10.98 -3.54
CA HIS A 166 3.48 -11.62 -3.78
C HIS A 166 2.29 -10.81 -3.22
N SER A 167 2.54 -9.59 -2.73
CA SER A 167 1.53 -8.75 -2.07
C SER A 167 0.35 -8.40 -2.96
N PHE A 168 0.56 -8.24 -4.26
CA PHE A 168 -0.53 -7.96 -5.21
C PHE A 168 -1.55 -9.11 -5.26
N PHE A 169 -1.09 -10.36 -5.31
CA PHE A 169 -1.97 -11.53 -5.31
C PHE A 169 -2.70 -11.65 -3.96
N ILE A 170 -1.99 -11.44 -2.85
CA ILE A 170 -2.58 -11.43 -1.51
C ILE A 170 -3.67 -10.34 -1.42
N MET A 171 -3.38 -9.12 -1.83
CA MET A 171 -4.35 -8.01 -1.83
C MET A 171 -5.60 -8.34 -2.67
N LEU A 172 -5.45 -9.11 -3.75
CA LEU A 172 -6.56 -9.51 -4.61
C LEU A 172 -7.45 -10.58 -3.96
N PHE A 173 -6.86 -11.60 -3.33
CA PHE A 173 -7.58 -12.78 -2.86
C PHE A 173 -7.84 -12.82 -1.34
N HIS A 174 -7.14 -12.04 -0.51
CA HIS A 174 -7.22 -12.15 0.95
C HIS A 174 -8.66 -12.03 1.44
N ARG A 175 -9.43 -11.09 0.89
CA ARG A 175 -10.82 -10.88 1.33
C ARG A 175 -11.75 -12.01 0.91
N PHE A 176 -11.48 -12.67 -0.22
CA PHE A 176 -12.21 -13.88 -0.60
C PHE A 176 -11.96 -15.00 0.40
N VAL A 177 -10.69 -15.19 0.80
CA VAL A 177 -10.32 -16.17 1.82
C VAL A 177 -10.95 -15.84 3.18
N LEU A 178 -10.93 -14.57 3.60
CA LEU A 178 -11.56 -14.12 4.84
C LEU A 178 -13.08 -14.36 4.82
N MET A 179 -13.75 -14.04 3.72
CA MET A 179 -15.19 -14.29 3.58
C MET A 179 -15.51 -15.79 3.63
N PHE A 180 -14.70 -16.62 2.95
CA PHE A 180 -14.83 -18.08 3.03
C PHE A 180 -14.77 -18.56 4.47
N PHE A 181 -13.79 -18.12 5.27
CA PHE A 181 -13.73 -18.47 6.68
C PHE A 181 -14.95 -17.98 7.48
N SER A 182 -15.45 -16.77 7.19
CA SER A 182 -16.59 -16.21 7.92
C SER A 182 -17.94 -16.88 7.58
N GLU A 183 -18.11 -17.37 6.36
CA GLU A 183 -19.36 -18.02 5.92
C GLU A 183 -19.35 -19.52 6.21
N VAL A 184 -18.20 -20.19 6.10
CA VAL A 184 -18.07 -21.64 6.33
C VAL A 184 -17.98 -21.97 7.83
N PHE A 185 -17.33 -21.11 8.64
CA PHE A 185 -17.16 -21.36 10.06
C PHE A 185 -17.98 -20.36 10.90
N PRO A 186 -19.19 -20.74 11.37
CA PRO A 186 -20.05 -19.84 12.15
C PRO A 186 -19.42 -19.40 13.48
N LEU A 187 -18.53 -20.22 14.05
CA LEU A 187 -17.75 -19.89 15.24
C LEU A 187 -16.82 -18.68 14.98
N THR A 188 -16.15 -18.68 13.82
CA THR A 188 -15.26 -17.62 13.38
C THR A 188 -16.03 -16.31 13.22
N ARG A 189 -17.22 -16.35 12.63
CA ARG A 189 -18.11 -15.19 12.50
C ARG A 189 -18.51 -14.60 13.86
N LYS A 190 -18.86 -15.44 14.84
CA LYS A 190 -19.27 -15.02 16.19
C LYS A 190 -18.10 -14.40 16.98
N ILE A 191 -16.90 -14.93 16.82
CA ILE A 191 -15.70 -14.40 17.49
C ILE A 191 -15.22 -13.10 16.82
N LEU A 192 -15.28 -13.02 15.48
CA LEU A 192 -14.95 -11.80 14.74
C LEU A 192 -15.95 -10.65 14.97
N SER A 193 -17.20 -10.94 15.33
CA SER A 193 -18.16 -9.89 15.69
C SER A 193 -17.92 -9.28 17.08
N ASP A 194 -17.11 -9.93 17.92
CA ASP A 194 -16.80 -9.49 19.28
C ASP A 194 -15.35 -8.96 19.36
N THR A 195 -15.08 -7.91 18.58
CA THR A 195 -13.74 -7.32 18.40
C THR A 195 -13.16 -6.63 19.64
N ASN A 196 -13.98 -6.37 20.66
CA ASN A 196 -13.52 -5.67 21.88
C ASN A 196 -12.79 -6.61 22.86
N ASN A 197 -12.80 -7.92 22.60
CA ASN A 197 -12.13 -8.90 23.41
C ASN A 197 -10.74 -9.26 22.84
N VAL A 198 -9.72 -9.35 23.70
CA VAL A 198 -8.35 -9.77 23.35
C VAL A 198 -8.34 -11.11 22.59
N LYS A 199 -9.27 -12.01 22.94
CA LYS A 199 -9.49 -13.28 22.24
C LYS A 199 -9.91 -13.09 20.79
N GLY A 200 -10.80 -12.12 20.52
CA GLY A 200 -11.24 -11.76 19.17
C GLY A 200 -10.10 -11.22 18.32
N THR A 201 -9.27 -10.34 18.90
CA THR A 201 -8.08 -9.81 18.22
C THR A 201 -7.07 -10.91 17.88
N LEU A 202 -6.79 -11.82 18.82
CA LEU A 202 -5.84 -12.92 18.60
C LEU A 202 -6.33 -13.87 17.50
N VAL A 203 -7.62 -14.20 17.50
CA VAL A 203 -8.24 -15.01 16.44
C VAL A 203 -8.20 -14.27 15.09
N ALA A 204 -8.45 -12.97 15.05
CA ALA A 204 -8.33 -12.18 13.83
C ALA A 204 -6.89 -12.18 13.25
N VAL A 205 -5.87 -12.11 14.11
CA VAL A 205 -4.46 -12.23 13.71
C VAL A 205 -4.16 -13.64 13.16
N CYS A 206 -4.64 -14.69 13.83
CA CYS A 206 -4.46 -16.06 13.32
C CYS A 206 -5.11 -16.25 11.94
N ILE A 207 -6.33 -15.74 11.76
CA ILE A 207 -7.07 -15.83 10.50
C ILE A 207 -6.37 -15.00 9.41
N SER A 208 -5.87 -13.81 9.72
CA SER A 208 -5.16 -12.99 8.74
C SER A 208 -3.86 -13.66 8.27
N LEU A 209 -3.06 -14.21 9.19
CA LEU A 209 -1.86 -15.00 8.84
C LEU A 209 -2.22 -16.22 7.98
N THR A 210 -3.26 -16.95 8.36
CA THR A 210 -3.74 -18.11 7.59
C THR A 210 -4.19 -17.68 6.19
N SER A 211 -4.86 -16.53 6.08
CA SER A 211 -5.31 -15.99 4.79
C SER A 211 -4.14 -15.65 3.87
N VAL A 212 -3.06 -15.07 4.41
CA VAL A 212 -1.82 -14.79 3.67
C VAL A 212 -1.20 -16.08 3.15
N ILE A 213 -1.11 -17.12 4.00
CA ILE A 213 -0.54 -18.42 3.62
C ILE A 213 -1.36 -19.06 2.49
N ILE A 214 -2.70 -19.07 2.61
CA ILE A 214 -3.58 -19.64 1.57
C ILE A 214 -3.45 -18.87 0.26
N CYS A 215 -3.36 -17.53 0.31
CA CYS A 215 -3.12 -16.73 -0.88
C CYS A 215 -1.77 -17.08 -1.54
N LEU A 216 -0.69 -17.22 -0.77
CA LEU A 216 0.62 -17.59 -1.30
C LEU A 216 0.62 -18.99 -1.94
N VAL A 217 -0.03 -19.96 -1.30
CA VAL A 217 -0.17 -21.32 -1.86
C VAL A 217 -1.03 -21.30 -3.13
N GLY A 218 -2.12 -20.54 -3.12
CA GLY A 218 -3.00 -20.37 -4.27
C GLY A 218 -2.28 -19.79 -5.48
N GLU A 219 -1.42 -18.79 -5.27
CA GLU A 219 -0.59 -18.22 -6.33
C GLU A 219 0.35 -19.26 -6.93
N HIS A 220 1.06 -20.02 -6.09
CA HIS A 220 1.95 -21.09 -6.54
C HIS A 220 1.23 -22.15 -7.39
N ILE A 221 0.05 -22.58 -6.96
CA ILE A 221 -0.77 -23.56 -7.70
C ILE A 221 -1.19 -23.00 -9.07
N LEU A 222 -1.63 -21.74 -9.12
CA LEU A 222 -2.03 -21.10 -10.37
C LEU A 222 -0.84 -20.94 -11.33
N CYS A 223 0.31 -20.46 -10.84
CA CYS A 223 1.53 -20.36 -11.63
C CYS A 223 1.99 -21.72 -12.16
N TRP A 224 1.92 -22.77 -11.33
CA TRP A 224 2.23 -24.14 -11.74
C TRP A 224 1.28 -24.63 -12.83
N SER A 225 -0.04 -24.43 -12.65
CA SER A 225 -1.07 -24.83 -13.62
C SER A 225 -0.91 -24.11 -14.96
N TYR A 226 -0.68 -22.79 -14.93
CA TYR A 226 -0.42 -21.98 -16.12
C TYR A 226 0.82 -22.47 -16.89
N ASN A 227 1.92 -22.73 -16.17
CA ASN A 227 3.15 -23.23 -16.78
C ASN A 227 2.98 -24.65 -17.36
N LYS A 228 2.22 -25.52 -16.70
CA LYS A 228 1.87 -26.85 -17.21
C LYS A 228 1.06 -26.75 -18.50
N SER A 229 0.04 -25.90 -18.54
CA SER A 229 -0.78 -25.66 -19.73
C SER A 229 0.06 -25.12 -20.90
N LYS A 230 0.93 -24.14 -20.65
CA LYS A 230 1.84 -23.58 -21.66
C LYS A 230 2.81 -24.62 -22.24
N ARG A 231 3.31 -25.55 -21.42
CA ARG A 231 4.17 -26.66 -21.89
C ARG A 231 3.40 -27.64 -22.77
N ILE A 232 2.14 -27.92 -22.47
CA ILE A 232 1.29 -28.81 -23.28
C ILE A 232 1.01 -28.18 -24.66
N LEU A 233 0.68 -26.88 -24.69
CA LEU A 233 0.43 -26.15 -25.94
C LEU A 233 1.68 -26.08 -26.83
N ARG A 234 2.87 -25.85 -26.25
CA ARG A 234 4.14 -25.86 -27.00
C ARG A 234 4.58 -27.21 -27.53
N LYS A 235 4.04 -28.33 -27.02
CA LYS A 235 4.32 -29.68 -27.55
C LYS A 235 3.37 -30.09 -28.68
N LYS A 236 2.29 -29.32 -28.89
CA LYS A 236 1.30 -29.56 -29.95
C LYS A 236 1.48 -28.65 -31.17
N ALA A 237 2.32 -27.62 -31.06
CA ALA A 237 2.77 -26.75 -32.14
C ALA A 237 4.13 -27.23 -32.64
#